data_AF-A0A7R9YCW7-F1
#
_entry.id   AF-A0A7R9YCW7-F1
#
_cell.length_a   1.000
_cell.length_b   1.000
_cell.length_c   1.000
_cell.angle_alpha   90.00
_cell.angle_beta   90.00
_cell.angle_gamma   90.00
#
_symmetry.space_group_name_H-M   'P 1'
#
loop_
_entity.id
_entity.type
_entity.pdbx_description
1 polymer ?
#
loop_
_entity_poly.entity_id
_entity_poly.type
_entity_poly.pdbx_seq_one_letter_code
_entity_poly.pdbx_strand_id
1 'polypeptide(L)'
;DLQAHLRPVTLAPAWRVLNSTLERSRDEERRGVVLASSFDAFLRRFGPLSVALPKASAGLFEEVERSSASMSVLAPWFHGALSRTEEAALLGSGSASSGRFLVRYSSTEPTALVLAYVGHDGVPRRSRIFNLGIRGFAIEGLQDVFFSLRDFVRSQEALQTPVASELHRRSLEEAAPAAPE
;
A
#
# COMPACT_ATOMS: atom_id res chain seq x y z
N ASP A 1 8.12 22.41 1.30
CA ASP A 1 8.49 22.23 2.72
C ASP A 1 8.26 20.77 3.12
N LEU A 2 9.28 19.92 2.98
CA LEU A 2 9.13 18.44 3.04
C LEU A 2 8.86 17.94 4.47
N GLN A 3 9.30 18.71 5.47
CA GLN A 3 9.06 18.42 6.89
C GLN A 3 7.62 18.71 7.31
N ALA A 4 6.92 19.62 6.62
CA ALA A 4 5.54 19.98 6.96
C ALA A 4 4.53 18.83 6.74
N HIS A 5 4.86 17.85 5.89
CA HIS A 5 3.96 16.74 5.52
C HIS A 5 4.30 15.42 6.24
N LEU A 6 5.47 15.32 6.89
CA LEU A 6 5.92 14.12 7.57
C LEU A 6 5.71 14.28 9.08
N ARG A 7 4.56 13.82 9.59
CA ARG A 7 4.32 13.79 11.03
C ARG A 7 5.18 12.71 11.69
N PRO A 8 5.70 12.95 12.92
CA PRO A 8 6.36 11.90 13.70
C PRO A 8 5.43 10.71 13.89
N VAL A 9 5.89 9.53 13.50
CA VAL A 9 5.16 8.27 13.70
C VAL A 9 5.46 7.79 15.12
N THR A 10 4.45 7.60 15.97
CA THR A 10 4.65 6.99 17.29
C THR A 10 5.00 5.49 17.14
N LEU A 11 5.57 4.86 18.17
CA LEU A 11 6.07 3.47 18.09
C LEU A 11 5.01 2.44 17.69
N ALA A 12 3.78 2.57 18.21
CA ALA A 12 2.69 1.65 17.89
C ALA A 12 2.24 1.73 16.40
N PRO A 13 2.04 2.93 15.82
CA PRO A 13 1.88 3.12 14.38
C PRO A 13 3.07 2.63 13.55
N ALA A 14 4.31 2.82 14.00
CA ALA A 14 5.49 2.37 13.26
C ALA A 14 5.55 0.84 13.14
N TRP A 15 5.24 0.11 14.22
CA TRP A 15 5.15 -1.34 14.18
C TRP A 15 4.07 -1.83 13.22
N ARG A 16 2.88 -1.22 13.24
CA ARG A 16 1.78 -1.56 12.31
C ARG A 16 2.20 -1.37 10.85
N VAL A 17 2.84 -0.24 10.53
CA VAL A 17 3.36 0.03 9.19
C VAL A 17 4.33 -1.06 8.76
N LEU A 18 5.30 -1.41 9.60
CA LEU A 18 6.28 -2.46 9.28
C LEU A 18 5.63 -3.83 9.11
N ASN A 19 4.69 -4.19 10.00
CA ASN A 19 4.01 -5.48 9.97
C ASN A 19 3.16 -5.66 8.69
N SER A 20 2.56 -4.58 8.17
CA SER A 20 1.75 -4.62 6.94
C SER A 20 2.56 -4.43 5.65
N THR A 21 3.81 -3.95 5.72
CA THR A 21 4.61 -3.62 4.53
C THR A 21 5.86 -4.48 4.36
N LEU A 22 6.37 -5.13 5.39
CA LEU A 22 7.45 -6.10 5.23
C LEU A 22 6.92 -7.39 4.61
N GLU A 23 7.54 -7.78 3.51
CA GLU A 23 7.29 -9.08 2.89
C GLU A 23 8.14 -10.13 3.61
N ARG A 24 7.58 -10.68 4.69
CA ARG A 24 8.25 -11.71 5.50
C ARG A 24 7.86 -13.09 5.02
N SER A 25 8.82 -14.00 5.02
CA SER A 25 8.56 -15.42 4.91
C SER A 25 7.82 -15.96 6.14
N ARG A 26 7.17 -17.12 6.02
CA ARG A 26 6.53 -17.80 7.16
C ARG A 26 7.51 -18.12 8.29
N ASP A 27 8.78 -18.39 7.97
CA ASP A 27 9.81 -18.64 9.00
C ASP A 27 10.16 -17.35 9.77
N GLU A 28 10.29 -16.23 9.06
CA GLU A 28 10.49 -14.91 9.67
C GLU A 28 9.37 -14.54 10.63
N GLU A 29 8.12 -14.72 10.20
CA GLU A 29 6.94 -14.48 11.03
C GLU A 29 6.93 -15.37 12.29
N ARG A 30 7.15 -16.67 12.11
CA ARG A 30 7.17 -17.65 13.21
C ARG A 30 8.25 -17.32 14.24
N ARG A 31 9.41 -16.83 13.78
CA ARG A 31 10.57 -16.55 14.64
C ARG A 31 10.59 -15.11 15.16
N GLY A 32 9.69 -14.25 14.70
CA GLY A 32 9.68 -12.83 15.05
C GLY A 32 10.92 -12.08 14.58
N VAL A 33 11.51 -12.49 13.44
CA VAL A 33 12.72 -11.87 12.88
C VAL A 33 12.41 -11.21 11.54
N VAL A 34 13.26 -10.25 11.15
CA VAL A 34 13.23 -9.61 9.83
C VAL A 34 14.58 -9.81 9.18
N LEU A 35 14.60 -10.46 8.02
CA LEU A 35 15.83 -10.62 7.26
C LEU A 35 16.26 -9.30 6.64
N ALA A 36 17.58 -9.14 6.46
CA ALA A 36 18.14 -7.96 5.79
C ALA A 36 17.57 -7.77 4.38
N SER A 37 17.27 -8.86 3.66
CA SER A 37 16.62 -8.82 2.34
C SER A 37 15.20 -8.26 2.39
N SER A 38 14.41 -8.64 3.39
CA SER A 38 13.04 -8.18 3.59
C SER A 38 13.02 -6.70 3.93
N PHE A 39 13.97 -6.26 4.76
CA PHE A 39 14.14 -4.86 5.10
C PHE A 39 14.69 -4.03 3.92
N ASP A 40 15.64 -4.54 3.16
CA ASP A 40 16.15 -3.90 1.94
C ASP A 40 15.04 -3.73 0.89
N ALA A 41 14.18 -4.73 0.70
CA ALA A 41 13.02 -4.61 -0.17
C ALA A 41 12.06 -3.50 0.30
N PHE A 42 11.80 -3.40 1.61
CA PHE A 42 11.03 -2.30 2.18
C PHE A 42 11.68 -0.94 1.91
N LEU A 43 12.99 -0.80 2.13
CA LEU A 43 13.72 0.45 1.86
C LEU A 43 13.76 0.79 0.37
N ARG A 44 13.78 -0.18 -0.53
CA ARG A 44 13.68 0.09 -1.96
C ARG A 44 12.32 0.65 -2.34
N ARG A 45 11.24 0.15 -1.72
CA ARG A 45 9.85 0.58 -2.01
C ARG A 45 9.48 1.91 -1.36
N PHE A 46 9.99 2.20 -0.16
CA PHE A 46 9.56 3.38 0.61
C PHE A 46 10.70 4.29 1.08
N GLY A 47 11.95 3.87 0.96
CA GLY A 47 13.11 4.59 1.48
C GLY A 47 13.45 5.89 0.77
N PRO A 48 14.54 6.56 1.18
CA PRO A 48 15.57 6.10 2.11
C PRO A 48 15.08 5.94 3.57
N LEU A 49 15.85 5.26 4.43
CA LEU A 49 15.48 4.91 5.81
C LEU A 49 14.86 6.07 6.61
N SER A 50 15.44 7.27 6.49
CA SER A 50 15.00 8.47 7.20
C SER A 50 13.54 8.88 6.91
N VAL A 51 12.99 8.46 5.77
CA VAL A 51 11.61 8.77 5.36
C VAL A 51 10.76 7.54 5.10
N ALA A 52 11.31 6.33 5.23
CA ALA A 52 10.63 5.10 4.82
C ALA A 52 9.31 4.85 5.55
N LEU A 53 9.33 4.93 6.88
CA LEU A 53 8.16 4.76 7.72
C LEU A 53 7.08 5.83 7.48
N PRO A 54 7.39 7.15 7.56
CA PRO A 54 6.35 8.15 7.34
C PRO A 54 5.84 8.14 5.90
N LYS A 55 6.67 7.81 4.90
CA LYS A 55 6.24 7.67 3.50
C LYS A 55 5.29 6.48 3.30
N ALA A 56 5.60 5.33 3.89
CA ALA A 56 4.72 4.16 3.87
C ALA A 56 3.41 4.44 4.60
N SER A 57 3.47 5.08 5.77
CA SER A 57 2.29 5.48 6.56
C SER A 57 1.39 6.43 5.76
N ALA A 58 1.92 7.55 5.27
CA ALA A 58 1.17 8.54 4.49
C ALA A 58 0.65 7.96 3.16
N GLY A 59 1.39 7.04 2.54
CA GLY A 59 1.00 6.40 1.28
C GLY A 59 -0.07 5.33 1.44
N LEU A 60 -0.03 4.55 2.52
CA LEU A 60 -0.79 3.30 2.63
C LEU A 60 -1.80 3.25 3.78
N PHE A 61 -1.80 4.15 4.75
CA PHE A 61 -2.72 4.10 5.90
C PHE A 61 -3.68 5.29 6.03
N GLU A 62 -4.97 5.05 5.92
CA GLU A 62 -6.02 6.06 6.03
C GLU A 62 -6.63 6.13 7.43
N GLU A 63 -7.05 7.33 7.82
CA GLU A 63 -7.82 7.53 9.05
C GLU A 63 -9.29 7.18 8.79
N VAL A 64 -9.84 6.31 9.61
CA VAL A 64 -11.23 5.89 9.59
C VAL A 64 -11.84 6.22 10.95
N GLU A 65 -12.96 6.92 10.94
CA GLU A 65 -13.72 7.19 12.15
C GLU A 65 -14.66 6.03 12.44
N ARG A 66 -14.53 5.43 13.63
CA ARG A 66 -15.49 4.44 14.16
C ARG A 66 -15.73 4.71 15.62
N SER A 67 -17.00 4.78 16.01
CA SER A 67 -17.43 4.82 17.41
C SER A 67 -16.66 5.84 18.26
N SER A 68 -16.55 7.08 17.78
CA SER A 68 -15.88 8.21 18.45
C SER A 68 -14.35 8.11 18.59
N ALA A 69 -13.70 7.18 17.90
CA ALA A 69 -12.24 7.09 17.82
C ALA A 69 -11.77 7.13 16.35
N SER A 70 -10.70 7.89 16.09
CA SER A 70 -9.99 7.88 14.80
C SER A 70 -8.96 6.75 14.81
N MET A 71 -9.03 5.87 13.81
CA MET A 71 -8.15 4.73 13.66
C MET A 71 -7.39 4.81 12.34
N SER A 72 -6.09 4.53 12.38
CA SER A 72 -5.27 4.42 11.18
C SER A 72 -5.29 2.97 10.67
N VAL A 73 -5.85 2.74 9.49
CA VAL A 73 -5.97 1.41 8.87
C VAL A 73 -5.34 1.39 7.48
N LEU A 74 -4.83 0.24 7.06
CA LEU A 74 -4.23 0.08 5.74
C LEU A 74 -5.26 0.40 4.65
N ALA A 75 -4.86 0.95 3.51
CA ALA A 75 -5.76 1.34 2.44
C ALA A 75 -6.35 0.09 1.76
N PRO A 76 -7.65 0.09 1.40
CA PRO A 76 -8.33 -1.09 0.87
C PRO A 76 -7.72 -1.62 -0.43
N TRP A 77 -7.13 -0.74 -1.24
CA TRP A 77 -6.52 -1.07 -2.52
C TRP A 77 -5.10 -1.63 -2.42
N PHE A 78 -4.47 -1.69 -1.23
CA PHE A 78 -3.10 -2.20 -1.10
C PHE A 78 -3.06 -3.67 -0.69
N HIS A 79 -2.44 -4.51 -1.52
CA HIS A 79 -2.44 -5.97 -1.38
C HIS A 79 -1.09 -6.57 -0.96
N GLY A 80 -0.03 -5.78 -0.85
CA GLY A 80 1.31 -6.31 -0.53
C GLY A 80 1.77 -7.33 -1.58
N ALA A 81 2.23 -8.51 -1.13
CA ALA A 81 2.63 -9.60 -2.02
C ALA A 81 1.40 -10.27 -2.64
N LEU A 82 1.23 -10.09 -3.95
CA LEU A 82 0.12 -10.65 -4.72
C LEU A 82 0.64 -11.07 -6.10
N SER A 83 0.33 -12.28 -6.55
CA SER A 83 0.74 -12.74 -7.88
C SER A 83 -0.07 -12.07 -8.99
N ARG A 84 0.48 -12.09 -10.20
CA ARG A 84 -0.23 -11.58 -11.39
C ARG A 84 -1.52 -12.36 -11.67
N THR A 85 -1.56 -13.65 -11.37
CA THR A 85 -2.73 -14.51 -11.58
C THR A 85 -3.83 -14.21 -10.57
N GLU A 86 -3.47 -14.06 -9.29
CA GLU A 86 -4.43 -13.66 -8.24
C GLU A 86 -4.99 -12.26 -8.50
N GLU A 87 -4.13 -11.32 -8.88
CA GLU A 87 -4.52 -9.97 -9.29
C GLU A 87 -5.54 -10.00 -10.44
N ALA A 88 -5.28 -10.79 -11.49
CA ALA A 88 -6.21 -10.91 -12.62
C ALA A 88 -7.56 -11.51 -12.20
N ALA A 89 -7.55 -12.52 -11.32
CA ALA A 89 -8.77 -13.11 -10.79
C ALA A 89 -9.58 -12.08 -9.96
N LEU A 90 -8.92 -11.28 -9.13
CA LEU A 90 -9.55 -10.25 -8.31
C LEU A 90 -10.12 -9.08 -9.15
N LEU A 91 -9.44 -8.70 -10.23
CA LEU A 91 -9.97 -7.70 -11.14
C LEU A 91 -11.16 -8.23 -11.97
N GLY A 92 -11.13 -9.53 -12.34
CA GLY A 92 -12.16 -10.18 -13.15
C GLY A 92 -13.36 -10.76 -12.39
N SER A 93 -13.29 -10.91 -11.06
CA SER A 93 -14.35 -11.53 -10.24
C SER A 93 -15.56 -10.62 -9.92
N GLY A 94 -15.54 -9.36 -10.39
CA GLY A 94 -16.68 -8.45 -10.26
C GLY A 94 -17.46 -8.30 -11.57
N SER A 95 -18.55 -7.53 -11.52
CA SER A 95 -19.02 -6.84 -12.74
C SER A 95 -17.80 -6.14 -13.35
N ALA A 96 -17.54 -6.32 -14.64
CA ALA A 96 -16.41 -5.76 -15.37
C ALA A 96 -16.54 -4.23 -15.50
N SER A 97 -16.67 -3.55 -14.37
CA SER A 97 -16.80 -2.12 -14.25
C SER A 97 -15.42 -1.51 -14.38
N SER A 98 -15.28 -0.62 -15.37
CA SER A 98 -14.12 0.26 -15.50
C SER A 98 -13.77 0.92 -14.17
N GLY A 99 -12.48 1.17 -13.98
CA GLY A 99 -11.96 1.87 -12.82
C GLY A 99 -11.82 1.05 -11.54
N ARG A 100 -12.04 -0.27 -11.59
CA ARG A 100 -11.57 -1.18 -10.53
C ARG A 100 -10.05 -1.17 -10.49
N PHE A 101 -9.45 -1.11 -9.30
CA PHE A 101 -7.98 -1.06 -9.18
C PHE A 101 -7.43 -1.65 -7.88
N LEU A 102 -6.15 -1.99 -7.90
CA LEU A 102 -5.36 -2.36 -6.74
C LEU A 102 -3.88 -2.03 -6.92
N VAL A 103 -3.13 -1.97 -5.82
CA VAL A 103 -1.68 -1.83 -5.79
C VAL A 103 -1.07 -3.01 -5.06
N ARG A 104 0.01 -3.55 -5.62
CA ARG A 104 0.76 -4.68 -5.03
C ARG A 104 2.26 -4.52 -5.24
N TYR A 105 3.04 -5.37 -4.60
CA TYR A 105 4.45 -5.54 -4.92
C TYR A 105 4.63 -6.21 -6.29
N SER A 106 5.68 -5.78 -7.00
CA SER A 106 6.10 -6.45 -8.22
C SER A 106 6.79 -7.78 -7.87
N SER A 107 6.35 -8.86 -8.50
CA SER A 107 6.92 -10.20 -8.34
C SER A 107 8.23 -10.39 -9.10
N THR A 108 8.51 -9.54 -10.08
CA THR A 108 9.70 -9.64 -10.96
C THR A 108 10.73 -8.56 -10.66
N GLU A 109 10.32 -7.49 -9.99
CA GLU A 109 11.17 -6.35 -9.68
C GLU A 109 10.94 -5.96 -8.21
N PRO A 110 11.70 -6.53 -7.26
CA PRO A 110 11.46 -6.34 -5.83
C PRO A 110 11.42 -4.88 -5.37
N THR A 111 12.05 -3.99 -6.13
CA THR A 111 12.11 -2.53 -5.92
C THR A 111 10.83 -1.78 -6.30
N ALA A 112 9.96 -2.37 -7.12
CA ALA A 112 8.82 -1.70 -7.71
C ALA A 112 7.49 -2.14 -7.09
N LEU A 113 6.54 -1.22 -7.11
CA LEU A 113 5.13 -1.48 -6.90
C LEU A 113 4.44 -1.55 -8.26
N VAL A 114 3.26 -2.18 -8.31
CA VAL A 114 2.45 -2.28 -9.53
C VAL A 114 1.05 -1.78 -9.21
N LEU A 115 0.59 -0.79 -9.96
CA LEU A 115 -0.82 -0.45 -10.08
C LEU A 115 -1.43 -1.39 -11.12
N ALA A 116 -2.49 -2.10 -10.77
CA ALA A 116 -3.30 -2.86 -11.69
C ALA A 116 -4.73 -2.30 -11.69
N TYR A 117 -5.30 -2.05 -12.86
CA TYR A 117 -6.62 -1.42 -12.98
C TYR A 117 -7.36 -1.86 -14.24
N VAL A 118 -8.68 -1.69 -14.25
CA VAL A 118 -9.55 -1.93 -15.42
C VAL A 118 -9.77 -0.61 -16.13
N GLY A 119 -9.35 -0.50 -17.40
CA GLY A 119 -9.57 0.69 -18.22
C GLY A 119 -11.06 0.94 -18.52
N HIS A 120 -11.37 2.10 -19.10
CA HIS A 120 -12.72 2.43 -19.57
C HIS A 120 -13.23 1.47 -20.65
N ASP A 121 -12.31 0.86 -21.39
CA ASP A 121 -12.54 -0.20 -22.38
C ASP A 121 -12.79 -1.58 -21.75
N GLY A 122 -12.79 -1.68 -20.41
CA GLY A 122 -12.89 -2.95 -19.70
C GLY A 122 -11.60 -3.78 -19.72
N VAL A 123 -10.50 -3.26 -20.30
CA VAL A 123 -9.26 -4.00 -20.45
C VAL A 123 -8.37 -3.82 -19.22
N PRO A 124 -7.89 -4.91 -18.59
CA PRO A 124 -6.94 -4.82 -17.48
C PRO A 124 -5.58 -4.27 -17.92
N ARG A 125 -5.09 -3.25 -17.23
CA ARG A 125 -3.82 -2.57 -17.46
C ARG A 125 -2.96 -2.59 -16.20
N ARG A 126 -1.64 -2.44 -16.38
CA ARG A 126 -0.66 -2.39 -15.30
C ARG A 126 0.34 -1.29 -15.55
N SER A 127 0.69 -0.55 -14.50
CA SER A 127 1.75 0.45 -14.52
C SER A 127 2.68 0.21 -13.36
N ARG A 128 3.99 0.25 -13.61
CA ARG A 128 4.99 0.23 -12.53
C ARG A 128 4.95 1.54 -11.76
N ILE A 129 5.22 1.45 -10.47
CA ILE A 129 5.39 2.58 -9.57
C ILE A 129 6.79 2.51 -8.96
N PHE A 130 7.56 3.56 -9.19
CA PHE A 130 8.97 3.68 -8.79
C PHE A 130 9.11 4.62 -7.60
N ASN A 131 9.88 4.19 -6.61
CA ASN A 131 10.28 5.04 -5.50
C ASN A 131 11.43 5.96 -5.92
N LEU A 132 11.22 7.28 -5.86
CA LEU A 132 12.24 8.30 -6.14
C LEU A 132 12.90 8.87 -4.87
N GLY A 133 12.92 8.08 -3.79
CA GLY A 133 13.49 8.50 -2.52
C GLY A 133 12.65 9.61 -1.87
N ILE A 134 13.31 10.67 -1.40
CA ILE A 134 12.66 11.82 -0.79
C ILE A 134 11.71 12.57 -1.74
N ARG A 135 11.83 12.37 -3.06
CA ARG A 135 11.02 13.07 -4.07
C ARG A 135 9.61 12.52 -4.21
N GLY A 136 9.33 11.31 -3.69
CA GLY A 136 8.01 10.68 -3.82
C GLY A 136 8.02 9.46 -4.75
N PHE A 137 6.98 9.31 -5.55
CA PHE A 137 6.73 8.18 -6.44
C PHE A 137 6.51 8.66 -7.88
N ALA A 138 7.10 7.95 -8.84
CA ALA A 138 6.81 8.11 -10.26
C ALA A 138 6.07 6.89 -10.79
N ILE A 139 5.14 7.11 -11.71
CA ILE A 139 4.27 6.07 -12.27
C ILE A 139 4.64 5.93 -13.74
N GLU A 140 4.86 4.71 -14.18
CA GLU A 140 5.18 4.41 -15.57
C GLU A 140 4.12 4.97 -16.52
N GLY A 141 4.58 5.80 -17.46
CA GLY A 141 3.73 6.48 -18.44
C GLY A 141 3.19 7.85 -17.99
N LEU A 142 3.43 8.27 -16.75
CA LEU A 142 3.09 9.61 -16.25
C LEU A 142 4.34 10.47 -16.10
N GLN A 143 4.20 11.78 -16.32
CA GLN A 143 5.29 12.74 -16.14
C GLN A 143 5.38 13.27 -14.69
N ASP A 144 4.27 13.23 -13.96
CA ASP A 144 4.17 13.79 -12.61
C ASP A 144 4.84 12.90 -11.56
N VAL A 145 5.27 13.54 -10.48
CA VAL A 145 5.77 12.90 -9.27
C VAL A 145 4.81 13.16 -8.13
N PHE A 146 4.44 12.09 -7.43
CA PHE A 146 3.46 12.14 -6.35
C PHE A 146 4.17 11.94 -5.01
N PHE A 147 3.86 12.80 -4.03
CA PHE A 147 4.49 12.71 -2.72
C PHE A 147 4.20 11.37 -2.03
N SER A 148 2.95 10.92 -2.09
CA SER A 148 2.51 9.62 -1.58
C SER A 148 1.67 8.86 -2.60
N LEU A 149 1.58 7.53 -2.42
CA LEU A 149 0.69 6.69 -3.24
C LEU A 149 -0.78 7.08 -3.09
N ARG A 150 -1.18 7.57 -1.91
CA ARG A 150 -2.55 8.03 -1.67
C ARG A 150 -2.87 9.29 -2.46
N ASP A 151 -1.94 10.26 -2.50
CA ASP A 151 -2.11 11.48 -3.29
C ASP A 151 -2.26 11.13 -4.77
N PHE A 152 -1.44 10.19 -5.25
CA PHE A 152 -1.60 9.63 -6.58
C PHE A 152 -3.00 9.05 -6.77
N VAL A 153 -3.41 8.04 -5.99
CA VAL A 153 -4.72 7.37 -6.16
C VAL A 153 -5.88 8.37 -6.13
N ARG A 154 -5.86 9.34 -5.20
CA ARG A 154 -6.89 10.38 -5.08
C ARG A 154 -6.94 11.35 -6.26
N SER A 155 -5.81 11.58 -6.93
CA SER A 155 -5.72 12.46 -8.10
C SER A 155 -6.22 11.81 -9.40
N GLN A 156 -6.42 10.49 -9.43
CA GLN A 156 -6.77 9.77 -10.64
C GLN A 156 -8.28 9.49 -10.74
N GLU A 157 -8.97 10.20 -11.62
CA GLU A 157 -10.41 10.00 -11.88
C GLU A 157 -10.75 8.59 -12.41
N ALA A 158 -9.78 7.95 -13.07
CA ALA A 158 -9.93 6.59 -13.60
C ALA A 158 -9.89 5.52 -12.50
N LEU A 159 -9.40 5.80 -11.30
CA LEU A 159 -9.26 4.84 -10.20
C LEU A 159 -10.44 4.98 -9.23
N GLN A 160 -11.57 4.36 -9.58
CA GLN A 160 -12.86 4.62 -8.92
C GLN A 160 -13.16 3.63 -7.80
N THR A 161 -12.92 2.34 -8.05
CA THR A 161 -13.35 1.27 -7.14
C THR A 161 -12.14 0.48 -6.64
N PRO A 162 -11.70 0.66 -5.37
CA PRO A 162 -10.62 -0.14 -4.83
C PRO A 162 -11.08 -1.59 -4.70
N VAL A 163 -10.26 -2.54 -5.17
CA VAL A 163 -10.45 -3.95 -4.87
C VAL A 163 -9.97 -4.18 -3.44
N ALA A 164 -10.90 -4.55 -2.55
CA ALA A 164 -10.62 -4.73 -1.13
C ALA A 164 -9.55 -5.80 -0.89
N SER A 165 -8.55 -5.44 -0.08
CA SER A 165 -7.48 -6.34 0.35
C SER A 165 -7.83 -7.07 1.64
N GLU A 166 -7.41 -8.33 1.72
CA GLU A 166 -7.37 -9.10 2.95
C GLU A 166 -6.49 -8.43 4.03
N LEU A 167 -5.41 -7.74 3.64
CA LEU A 167 -4.57 -6.98 4.58
C LEU A 167 -5.34 -5.81 5.21
N HIS A 168 -6.16 -5.12 4.42
CA HIS A 168 -7.05 -4.06 4.91
C HIS A 168 -8.09 -4.60 5.90
N ARG A 169 -8.73 -5.73 5.57
CA ARG A 169 -9.70 -6.39 6.45
C ARG A 169 -9.09 -6.72 7.82
N ARG A 170 -7.90 -7.34 7.83
CA ARG A 170 -7.16 -7.61 9.07
C ARG A 170 -6.80 -6.33 9.82
N SER A 171 -6.35 -5.30 9.10
CA SER A 171 -6.03 -4.01 9.71
C SER A 171 -7.25 -3.35 10.37
N LEU A 172 -8.46 -3.54 9.83
CA LEU A 172 -9.71 -3.09 10.47
C LEU A 172 -10.03 -3.88 11.74
N GLU A 173 -9.80 -5.20 11.72
CA GLU A 173 -10.02 -6.08 12.88
C GLU A 173 -9.04 -5.78 14.02
N GLU A 174 -7.76 -5.57 13.71
CA GLU A 174 -6.72 -5.18 14.68
C GLU A 174 -6.90 -3.76 15.22
N ALA A 175 -7.63 -2.91 14.50
CA ALA A 175 -7.96 -1.56 14.94
C ALA A 175 -9.23 -1.51 15.78
N ALA A 176 -10.11 -2.52 15.70
CA ALA A 176 -11.34 -2.54 16.47
C ALA A 176 -11.03 -2.53 17.98
N PRO A 177 -11.77 -1.74 18.78
CA PRO A 177 -11.62 -1.78 20.23
C PRO A 177 -11.93 -3.18 20.73
N ALA A 178 -11.16 -3.65 21.73
CA ALA A 178 -11.49 -4.88 22.44
C ALA A 178 -12.95 -4.76 22.93
N ALA A 179 -13.76 -5.80 22.67
CA ALA A 179 -15.12 -5.83 23.17
C ALA A 179 -15.09 -5.64 24.70
N PRO A 180 -15.99 -4.82 25.28
CA PRO A 180 -16.07 -4.71 26.72
C PRO A 180 -16.35 -6.10 27.31
N GLU A 181 -15.53 -6.52 28.27
CA GLU A 181 -15.76 -7.72 29.10
C GLU A 181 -17.01 -7.57 29.98
#